data_AF-A0A7C1SM61-F1
#
_entry.id   AF-A0A7C1SM61-F1
#
_cell.length_a   1.000
_cell.length_b   1.000
_cell.length_c   1.000
_cell.angle_alpha   90.00
_cell.angle_beta   90.00
_cell.angle_gamma   90.00
#
_symmetry.space_group_name_H-M   'P 1'
#
loop_
_entity.id
_entity.type
_entity.pdbx_description
1 polymer ?
#
loop_
_entity_poly.entity_id
_entity_poly.type
_entity_poly.pdbx_seq_one_letter_code
_entity_poly.pdbx_strand_id
1 'polypeptide(L)'
;DRIITSLLIPFIPCSARTTIILALVAFYLGPFWALGFYVFNILLLAILGRLITLFIKTPSPGLILEIPSLKMPSLKNMMRNTYFQLKSFLKFAWPILIVGSVVLGLLQYFNLDKFINLALSPLVEKGLGLPQELGVTLVFGFLRKELSLIMMLQALGVSYKDLMTIISREQLIVFTVFISYFIPCVSTVAILWKEIGKRVAFLSMGLNTGVAIVISLLVRLILAI
;
A
#
# COMPACT_ATOMS: atom_id res chain seq x y z
N ASP A 1 4.32 3.36 -23.28
CA ASP A 1 3.05 3.47 -22.50
C ASP A 1 2.82 2.34 -21.49
N ARG A 2 2.70 1.07 -21.90
CA ARG A 2 2.37 -0.04 -20.97
C ARG A 2 3.30 -0.15 -19.75
N ILE A 3 4.59 0.13 -19.91
CA ILE A 3 5.56 0.13 -18.79
C ILE A 3 5.33 1.32 -17.86
N ILE A 4 5.15 2.53 -18.39
CA ILE A 4 4.91 3.75 -17.60
C ILE A 4 3.62 3.63 -16.80
N THR A 5 2.53 3.19 -17.45
CA THR A 5 1.24 3.01 -16.76
C THR A 5 1.36 1.95 -15.66
N SER A 6 2.07 0.85 -15.92
CA SER A 6 2.30 -0.19 -14.91
C SER A 6 3.12 0.27 -13.70
N LEU A 7 4.03 1.22 -13.89
CA LEU A 7 4.81 1.82 -12.82
C LEU A 7 3.99 2.84 -12.02
N LEU A 8 3.02 3.51 -12.66
CA LEU A 8 2.11 4.46 -12.00
C LEU A 8 0.95 3.81 -11.27
N ILE A 9 0.41 2.69 -11.75
CA ILE A 9 -0.75 2.00 -11.17
C ILE A 9 -0.62 1.79 -9.65
N PRO A 10 0.53 1.35 -9.10
CA PRO A 10 0.71 1.18 -7.66
C PRO A 10 0.58 2.44 -6.81
N PHE A 11 0.71 3.64 -7.38
CA PHE A 11 0.60 4.89 -6.64
C PHE A 11 -0.86 5.35 -6.47
N ILE A 12 -1.76 4.84 -7.32
CA ILE A 12 -3.19 5.16 -7.26
C ILE A 12 -3.80 4.59 -5.97
N PRO A 13 -4.58 5.38 -5.21
CA PRO A 13 -5.23 4.89 -4.00
C PRO A 13 -6.26 3.82 -4.37
N CYS A 14 -5.99 2.58 -3.97
CA CYS A 14 -6.96 1.49 -4.06
C CYS A 14 -7.99 1.56 -2.92
N SER A 15 -9.08 0.79 -3.03
CA SER A 15 -10.13 0.71 -2.01
C SER A 15 -9.59 0.42 -0.60
N ALA A 16 -8.55 -0.41 -0.48
CA ALA A 16 -7.94 -0.70 0.82
C ALA A 16 -7.22 0.53 1.41
N ARG A 17 -6.54 1.35 0.58
CA ARG A 17 -5.84 2.55 1.07
C ARG A 17 -6.83 3.63 1.47
N THR A 18 -7.93 3.78 0.74
CA THR A 18 -8.97 4.74 1.11
C THR A 18 -9.59 4.38 2.47
N THR A 19 -9.82 3.08 2.75
CA THR A 19 -10.27 2.63 4.07
C THR A 19 -9.27 2.99 5.17
N ILE A 20 -7.97 2.79 4.97
CA ILE A 20 -6.95 3.11 5.98
C ILE A 20 -6.87 4.61 6.23
N ILE A 21 -6.88 5.43 5.17
CA ILE A 21 -6.86 6.90 5.29
C ILE A 21 -8.09 7.38 6.06
N LEU A 22 -9.27 6.84 5.76
CA LEU A 22 -10.49 7.20 6.49
C LEU A 22 -10.43 6.74 7.96
N ALA A 23 -9.99 5.50 8.21
CA ALA A 23 -9.98 4.93 9.55
C ALA A 23 -8.92 5.55 10.47
N LEU A 24 -7.75 5.94 9.96
CA LEU A 24 -6.68 6.54 10.76
C LEU A 24 -6.69 8.07 10.71
N VAL A 25 -6.85 8.69 9.54
CA VAL A 25 -6.77 10.15 9.42
C VAL A 25 -8.11 10.81 9.71
N ALA A 26 -9.20 10.33 9.07
CA ALA A 26 -10.49 10.99 9.25
C ALA A 26 -11.05 10.80 10.66
N PHE A 27 -10.84 9.63 11.27
CA PHE A 27 -11.33 9.35 12.63
C PHE A 27 -10.55 10.09 13.72
N TYR A 28 -9.21 10.22 13.61
CA TYR A 28 -8.38 10.81 14.68
C TYR A 28 -7.99 12.28 14.44
N LEU A 29 -7.79 12.70 13.20
CA LEU A 29 -7.40 14.09 12.86
C LEU A 29 -8.54 14.91 12.26
N GLY A 30 -9.61 14.26 11.80
CA GLY A 30 -10.79 14.88 11.24
C GLY A 30 -10.82 14.93 9.70
N PRO A 31 -11.97 15.32 9.11
CA PRO A 31 -12.22 15.21 7.67
C PRO A 31 -11.36 16.15 6.81
N PHE A 32 -10.95 17.31 7.33
CA PHE A 32 -10.07 18.24 6.59
C PHE A 32 -8.68 17.63 6.33
N TRP A 33 -8.12 16.90 7.29
CA TRP A 33 -6.84 16.21 7.12
C TRP A 33 -6.93 15.08 6.09
N ALA A 34 -8.06 14.37 6.05
CA ALA A 34 -8.30 13.35 5.05
C ALA A 34 -8.35 13.94 3.63
N LEU A 35 -9.02 15.08 3.43
CA LEU A 35 -9.02 15.79 2.15
C LEU A 35 -7.61 16.26 1.76
N GLY A 36 -6.85 16.81 2.70
CA GLY A 36 -5.45 17.19 2.49
C GLY A 36 -4.60 16.02 2.00
N PHE A 37 -4.80 14.83 2.57
CA PHE A 37 -4.09 13.61 2.14
C PHE A 37 -4.43 13.22 0.70
N TYR A 38 -5.70 13.32 0.28
CA TYR A 38 -6.10 13.03 -1.10
C TYR A 38 -5.52 14.04 -2.10
N VAL A 39 -5.53 15.33 -1.75
CA VAL A 39 -4.92 16.39 -2.58
C VAL A 39 -3.41 16.14 -2.72
N PHE A 40 -2.74 15.83 -1.61
CA PHE A 40 -1.32 15.48 -1.61
C PHE A 40 -1.05 14.25 -2.48
N ASN A 41 -1.91 13.23 -2.43
CA ASN A 41 -1.77 12.03 -3.25
C ASN A 41 -1.89 12.32 -4.75
N ILE A 42 -2.85 13.16 -5.15
CA ILE A 42 -3.01 13.59 -6.55
C ILE A 42 -1.78 14.38 -7.01
N LEU A 43 -1.27 15.29 -6.19
CA LEU A 43 -0.08 16.08 -6.49
C LEU A 43 1.15 15.16 -6.66
N LEU A 44 1.32 14.21 -5.74
CA LEU A 44 2.39 13.23 -5.79
C LEU A 44 2.32 12.38 -7.08
N LEU A 45 1.13 11.90 -7.44
CA LEU A 45 0.89 11.17 -8.68
C LEU A 45 1.27 11.98 -9.91
N ALA A 46 0.93 13.27 -9.94
CA ALA A 46 1.29 14.16 -11.05
C ALA A 46 2.81 14.35 -11.15
N ILE A 47 3.49 14.55 -10.02
CA ILE A 47 4.96 14.71 -9.97
C ILE A 47 5.65 13.43 -10.42
N LEU A 48 5.28 12.28 -9.85
CA LEU A 48 5.86 10.97 -10.21
C LEU A 48 5.59 10.63 -11.67
N GLY A 49 4.37 10.90 -12.16
CA GLY A 49 3.99 10.75 -13.56
C GLY A 49 4.93 11.52 -14.48
N ARG A 50 5.17 12.79 -14.17
CA ARG A 50 6.10 13.64 -14.92
C ARG A 50 7.54 13.14 -14.84
N LEU A 51 8.00 12.72 -13.65
CA LEU A 51 9.37 12.24 -13.43
C LEU A 51 9.65 10.94 -14.19
N ILE A 52 8.72 9.99 -14.16
CA ILE A 52 8.82 8.71 -14.87
C ILE A 52 8.78 8.95 -16.39
N THR A 53 7.94 9.87 -16.88
CA THR A 53 7.85 10.22 -18.30
C THR A 53 9.14 10.88 -18.81
N LEU A 54 9.83 11.65 -17.96
CA LEU A 54 11.14 12.22 -18.28
C LEU A 54 12.24 11.15 -18.39
N PHE A 55 12.18 10.12 -17.54
CA PHE A 55 13.19 9.05 -17.49
C PHE A 55 12.98 7.98 -18.59
N ILE A 56 11.73 7.66 -18.92
CA ILE A 56 11.38 6.65 -19.93
C ILE A 56 10.85 7.35 -21.18
N LYS A 57 11.77 7.75 -22.04
CA LYS A 57 11.47 8.36 -23.35
C LYS A 57 11.23 7.27 -24.40
N THR A 58 10.24 6.40 -24.17
CA THR A 58 9.82 5.44 -25.21
C THR A 58 8.93 6.16 -26.24
N PRO A 59 9.24 6.12 -27.54
CA PRO A 59 8.33 6.60 -28.57
C PRO A 59 7.05 5.76 -28.50
N SER A 60 5.91 6.43 -28.35
CA SER A 60 4.60 5.81 -28.38
C SER A 60 4.22 5.58 -29.84
N PRO A 61 4.07 4.32 -30.31
CA PRO A 61 3.12 4.10 -31.39
C PRO A 61 1.77 4.39 -30.76
N GLY A 62 1.16 5.51 -31.13
CA GLY A 62 -0.18 5.87 -30.69
C GLY A 62 -1.09 4.68 -30.93
N LEU A 63 -1.36 3.91 -29.88
CA LEU A 63 -2.32 2.83 -29.96
C LEU A 63 -3.65 3.56 -29.99
N ILE A 64 -4.18 3.70 -31.19
CA ILE A 64 -5.57 4.04 -31.43
C ILE A 64 -6.34 2.94 -30.70
N LEU A 65 -6.69 3.20 -29.44
CA LEU A 65 -7.71 2.43 -28.74
C LEU A 65 -9.00 2.79 -29.47
N GLU A 66 -9.27 2.10 -30.58
CA GLU A 66 -10.62 2.03 -31.11
C GLU A 66 -11.47 1.47 -29.98
N ILE A 67 -12.20 2.36 -29.31
CA ILE A 67 -13.14 1.98 -28.26
C ILE A 67 -14.12 1.03 -28.94
N PRO A 68 -14.11 -0.28 -28.60
CA PRO A 68 -15.05 -1.20 -29.20
C PRO A 68 -16.45 -0.72 -28.82
N SER A 69 -17.40 -0.86 -29.75
CA SER A 69 -18.81 -0.51 -29.51
C SER A 69 -19.25 -1.03 -28.13
N LEU A 70 -19.60 -0.11 -27.22
CA LEU A 70 -20.18 -0.43 -25.92
C LEU A 70 -21.53 -1.11 -26.14
N LYS A 71 -21.53 -2.43 -26.34
CA LYS A 71 -22.76 -3.23 -26.36
C LYS A 71 -23.25 -3.38 -24.93
N MET A 72 -24.56 -3.23 -24.72
CA MET A 72 -25.16 -3.45 -23.41
C MET A 72 -24.82 -4.87 -22.93
N PRO A 73 -24.16 -5.01 -21.77
CA PRO A 73 -23.73 -6.30 -21.29
C PRO A 73 -24.94 -7.13 -20.87
N SER A 74 -25.03 -8.37 -21.33
CA SER A 74 -26.09 -9.28 -20.88
C SER A 74 -25.86 -9.68 -19.41
N LEU A 75 -26.90 -9.60 -18.59
CA LEU A 75 -26.83 -9.91 -17.14
C LEU A 75 -26.21 -11.29 -16.87
N LYS A 76 -26.54 -12.28 -17.71
CA LYS A 76 -26.01 -13.65 -17.60
C LYS A 76 -24.49 -13.70 -17.82
N ASN A 77 -23.97 -12.94 -18.79
CA ASN A 77 -22.53 -12.88 -19.03
C ASN A 77 -21.80 -12.07 -17.96
N MET A 78 -22.40 -10.98 -17.46
CA MET A 78 -21.85 -10.23 -16.33
C MET A 78 -21.70 -11.13 -15.09
N MET A 79 -22.78 -11.80 -14.67
CA MET A 79 -22.74 -12.67 -13.49
C MET A 79 -21.72 -13.80 -13.64
N ARG A 80 -21.62 -14.39 -14.84
CA ARG A 80 -20.66 -15.45 -15.12
C ARG A 80 -19.21 -14.93 -15.06
N ASN A 81 -18.92 -13.79 -15.67
CA ASN A 81 -17.59 -13.18 -15.60
C ASN A 81 -17.21 -12.79 -14.17
N THR A 82 -18.12 -12.13 -13.44
CA THR A 82 -17.91 -11.78 -12.04
C THR A 82 -17.64 -13.03 -11.21
N TYR A 83 -18.40 -14.11 -11.39
CA TYR A 83 -18.15 -15.37 -10.69
C TYR A 83 -16.78 -15.97 -11.00
N PHE A 84 -16.35 -15.97 -12.27
CA PHE A 84 -15.02 -16.45 -12.65
C PHE A 84 -13.89 -15.58 -12.06
N GLN A 85 -14.03 -14.26 -12.09
CA GLN A 85 -13.10 -13.34 -11.44
C GLN A 85 -13.04 -13.57 -9.92
N LEU A 86 -14.20 -13.70 -9.26
CA LEU A 86 -14.29 -13.92 -7.82
C LEU A 86 -13.66 -15.25 -7.42
N LYS A 87 -13.95 -16.33 -8.16
CA LYS A 87 -13.38 -17.66 -7.93
C LYS A 87 -11.87 -17.68 -8.13
N SER A 88 -11.38 -17.00 -9.17
CA SER A 88 -9.95 -16.85 -9.42
C SER A 88 -9.25 -16.10 -8.29
N PHE A 89 -9.87 -15.00 -7.81
CA PHE A 89 -9.37 -14.23 -6.68
C PHE A 89 -9.36 -15.04 -5.38
N LEU A 90 -10.45 -15.74 -5.05
CA LEU A 90 -10.51 -16.60 -3.86
C LEU A 90 -9.44 -17.69 -3.90
N LYS A 91 -9.26 -18.35 -5.05
CA LYS A 91 -8.27 -19.43 -5.19
C LYS A 91 -6.83 -18.96 -4.97
N PHE A 92 -6.53 -17.70 -5.27
CA PHE A 92 -5.20 -17.11 -5.07
C PHE A 92 -5.02 -16.48 -3.69
N ALA A 93 -5.99 -15.67 -3.23
CA ALA A 93 -5.87 -14.89 -2.00
C ALA A 93 -6.04 -15.74 -0.73
N TRP A 94 -6.96 -16.71 -0.74
CA TRP A 94 -7.28 -17.52 0.43
C TRP A 94 -6.09 -18.35 0.96
N PRO A 95 -5.33 -19.10 0.14
CA PRO A 95 -4.17 -19.82 0.64
C PRO A 95 -3.07 -18.90 1.15
N ILE A 96 -2.83 -17.76 0.50
CA ILE A 96 -1.86 -16.75 0.97
C ILE A 96 -2.23 -16.24 2.37
N LEU A 97 -3.52 -16.04 2.64
CA LEU A 97 -4.01 -15.51 3.91
C LEU A 97 -3.92 -16.53 5.04
N ILE A 98 -4.29 -17.78 4.77
CA ILE A 98 -4.20 -18.86 5.76
C ILE A 98 -2.72 -19.08 6.12
N VAL A 99 -1.85 -19.22 5.11
CA VAL A 99 -0.42 -19.43 5.35
C VAL A 99 0.19 -18.23 6.09
N GLY A 100 -0.14 -17.01 5.69
CA GLY A 100 0.33 -15.80 6.37
C GLY A 100 -0.10 -15.75 7.84
N SER A 101 -1.34 -16.13 8.14
CA SER A 101 -1.87 -16.14 9.53
C SER A 101 -1.25 -17.25 10.39
N VAL A 102 -1.01 -18.43 9.82
CA VAL A 102 -0.37 -19.55 10.53
C VAL A 102 1.10 -19.23 10.81
N VAL A 103 1.84 -18.72 9.81
CA VAL A 103 3.24 -18.31 9.99
C VAL A 103 3.34 -17.23 11.06
N LEU A 104 2.38 -16.29 11.10
CA LEU A 104 2.29 -15.28 12.15
C LEU A 104 2.12 -15.85 13.54
N GLY A 105 1.12 -16.72 13.71
CA GLY A 105 0.83 -17.34 15.01
C GLY A 105 2.05 -18.10 15.54
N LEU A 106 2.79 -18.76 14.63
CA LEU A 106 4.05 -19.42 14.98
C LEU A 106 5.14 -18.42 15.35
N LEU A 107 5.35 -17.36 14.56
CA LEU A 107 6.34 -16.32 14.85
C LEU A 107 6.11 -15.68 16.22
N GLN A 108 4.85 -15.37 16.54
CA GLN A 108 4.44 -14.77 17.81
C GLN A 108 4.61 -15.75 18.97
N TYR A 109 4.35 -17.05 18.76
CA TYR A 109 4.60 -18.09 19.76
C TYR A 109 6.09 -18.24 20.08
N PHE A 110 6.96 -18.13 19.07
CA PHE A 110 8.42 -18.24 19.24
C PHE A 110 9.12 -16.94 19.68
N ASN A 111 8.39 -15.85 19.95
CA ASN A 111 8.96 -14.51 20.23
C ASN A 111 9.91 -14.00 19.12
N LEU A 112 9.79 -14.52 17.89
CA LEU A 112 10.59 -14.12 16.73
C LEU A 112 10.14 -12.76 16.17
N ASP A 113 8.95 -12.31 16.56
CA ASP A 113 8.45 -10.94 16.35
C ASP A 113 9.44 -9.88 16.86
N LYS A 114 10.07 -10.10 18.02
CA LYS A 114 11.10 -9.22 18.57
C LYS A 114 12.35 -9.14 17.69
N PHE A 115 12.77 -10.27 17.10
CA PHE A 115 13.90 -10.29 16.17
C PHE A 115 13.61 -9.53 14.88
N ILE A 116 12.39 -9.66 14.35
CA ILE A 116 11.94 -8.92 13.16
C ILE A 116 11.85 -7.43 13.49
N ASN A 117 11.29 -7.08 14.64
CA ASN A 117 11.22 -5.70 15.11
C ASN A 117 12.61 -5.10 15.36
N LEU A 118 13.60 -5.89 15.81
CA LEU A 118 14.99 -5.44 15.96
C LEU A 118 15.73 -5.30 14.62
N ALA A 119 15.44 -6.17 13.64
CA ALA A 119 16.00 -6.07 12.30
C ALA A 119 15.42 -4.87 11.52
N LEU A 120 14.13 -4.54 11.75
CA LEU A 120 13.46 -3.40 11.14
C LEU A 120 13.57 -2.11 11.97
N SER A 121 14.02 -2.17 13.23
CA SER A 121 14.19 -0.98 14.09
C SER A 121 15.04 0.14 13.47
N PRO A 122 16.17 -0.11 12.75
CA PRO A 122 16.91 1.00 12.14
C PRO A 122 16.11 1.70 11.04
N LEU A 123 15.17 1.01 10.39
CA LEU A 123 14.33 1.60 9.36
C LEU A 123 13.10 2.32 9.97
N VAL A 124 12.53 1.74 11.03
CA VAL A 124 11.29 2.22 11.68
C VAL A 124 11.57 3.34 12.70
N GLU A 125 12.58 3.20 13.56
CA GLU A 125 12.93 4.22 14.56
C GLU A 125 13.73 5.36 13.93
N LYS A 126 14.83 5.07 13.20
CA LYS A 126 15.65 6.15 12.61
C LYS A 126 14.99 6.77 11.39
N GLY A 127 14.34 5.97 10.55
CA GLY A 127 13.63 6.45 9.36
C GLY A 127 12.29 7.11 9.69
N LEU A 128 11.36 6.35 10.27
CA LEU A 128 9.98 6.79 10.47
C LEU A 128 9.70 7.44 11.85
N GLY A 129 10.56 7.26 12.86
CA GLY A 129 10.33 7.79 14.20
C GLY A 129 9.19 7.10 14.96
N LEU A 130 8.90 5.85 14.60
CA LEU A 130 7.79 5.05 15.13
C LEU A 130 8.26 4.07 16.22
N PRO A 131 7.38 3.67 17.16
CA PRO A 131 7.70 2.65 18.16
C PRO A 131 8.06 1.31 17.50
N GLN A 132 9.04 0.62 18.10
CA GLN A 132 9.67 -0.59 17.55
C GLN A 132 8.67 -1.73 17.26
N GLU A 133 7.54 -1.75 17.95
CA GLU A 133 6.47 -2.76 17.81
C GLU A 133 5.74 -2.74 16.46
N LEU A 134 5.87 -1.67 15.68
CA LEU A 134 5.22 -1.54 14.38
C LEU A 134 5.96 -2.24 13.24
N GLY A 135 7.17 -2.77 13.47
CA GLY A 135 7.96 -3.46 12.44
C GLY A 135 7.23 -4.65 11.81
N VAL A 136 6.63 -5.52 12.64
CA VAL A 136 5.82 -6.65 12.17
C VAL A 136 4.65 -6.18 11.31
N THR A 137 3.98 -5.08 11.69
CA THR A 137 2.81 -4.57 10.95
C THR A 137 3.14 -4.17 9.51
N LEU A 138 4.37 -3.70 9.25
CA LEU A 138 4.83 -3.32 7.91
C LEU A 138 5.06 -4.54 7.00
N VAL A 139 5.60 -5.63 7.57
CA VAL A 139 5.78 -6.90 6.85
C VAL A 139 4.43 -7.46 6.42
N PHE A 140 3.40 -7.37 7.28
CA PHE A 140 2.05 -7.83 6.95
C PHE A 140 1.27 -6.86 6.07
N GLY A 141 1.54 -5.56 6.18
CA GLY A 141 1.00 -4.56 5.28
C GLY A 141 1.33 -4.85 3.80
N PHE A 142 2.46 -5.50 3.52
CA PHE A 142 2.82 -5.95 2.17
C PHE A 142 1.90 -7.07 1.65
N LEU A 143 1.51 -8.03 2.50
CA LEU A 143 0.60 -9.11 2.11
C LEU A 143 -0.81 -8.58 1.87
N ARG A 144 -1.30 -7.75 2.79
CA ARG A 144 -2.67 -7.22 2.76
C ARG A 144 -2.77 -5.93 3.55
N LYS A 145 -2.86 -4.80 2.83
CA LYS A 145 -2.77 -3.46 3.43
C LYS A 145 -3.86 -3.20 4.47
N GLU A 146 -5.07 -3.72 4.30
CA GLU A 146 -6.15 -3.53 5.28
C GLU A 146 -5.90 -4.25 6.62
N LEU A 147 -5.11 -5.34 6.62
CA LEU A 147 -4.78 -6.07 7.85
C LEU A 147 -3.77 -5.31 8.70
N SER A 148 -2.97 -4.41 8.12
CA SER A 148 -1.98 -3.64 8.88
C SER A 148 -2.64 -2.77 9.95
N LEU A 149 -3.87 -2.28 9.70
CA LEU A 149 -4.62 -1.51 10.69
C LEU A 149 -4.98 -2.36 11.91
N ILE A 150 -5.50 -3.57 11.68
CA ILE A 150 -5.89 -4.49 12.75
C ILE A 150 -4.66 -4.97 13.53
N MET A 151 -3.58 -5.30 12.81
CA MET A 151 -2.32 -5.72 13.41
C MET A 151 -1.63 -4.59 14.17
N MET A 152 -1.75 -3.33 13.71
CA MET A 152 -1.27 -2.17 14.46
C MET A 152 -1.98 -2.04 15.81
N LEU A 153 -3.31 -2.13 15.83
CA LEU A 153 -4.08 -2.09 17.08
C LEU A 153 -3.69 -3.21 18.02
N GLN A 154 -3.53 -4.42 17.48
CA GLN A 154 -3.14 -5.59 18.26
C GLN A 154 -1.69 -5.50 18.78
N ALA A 155 -0.77 -4.99 17.97
CA ALA A 155 0.64 -4.79 18.35
C ALA A 155 0.81 -3.70 19.42
N LEU A 156 0.01 -2.64 19.37
CA LEU A 156 0.01 -1.57 20.37
C LEU A 156 -0.75 -1.97 21.65
N GLY A 157 -1.50 -3.08 21.64
CA GLY A 157 -2.25 -3.57 22.80
C GLY A 157 -3.36 -2.65 23.29
N VAL A 158 -3.77 -1.67 22.48
CA VAL A 158 -4.76 -0.64 22.85
C VAL A 158 -6.04 -0.73 22.03
N SER A 159 -7.13 -0.41 22.71
CA SER A 159 -8.43 -0.20 22.07
C SER A 159 -8.43 1.11 21.25
N TYR A 160 -9.32 1.21 20.25
CA TYR A 160 -9.48 2.37 19.35
C TYR A 160 -9.59 3.74 20.06
N LYS A 161 -9.92 3.79 21.35
CA LYS A 161 -10.05 5.06 22.08
C LYS A 161 -8.74 5.59 22.65
N ASP A 162 -7.76 4.72 22.90
CA ASP A 162 -6.53 5.08 23.63
C ASP A 162 -5.31 5.23 22.71
N LEU A 163 -5.46 5.03 21.41
CA LEU A 163 -4.35 5.13 20.45
C LEU A 163 -3.59 6.46 20.50
N MET A 164 -4.29 7.56 20.80
CA MET A 164 -3.72 8.91 20.89
C MET A 164 -2.84 9.11 22.15
N THR A 165 -2.88 8.19 23.11
CA THR A 165 -2.03 8.24 24.31
C THR A 165 -0.65 7.63 24.07
N ILE A 166 -0.53 6.72 23.10
CA ILE A 166 0.71 5.99 22.79
C ILE A 166 1.38 6.54 21.53
N ILE A 167 0.59 6.99 20.54
CA ILE A 167 1.09 7.51 19.27
C ILE A 167 0.77 8.99 19.13
N SER A 168 1.78 9.79 18.80
CA SER A 168 1.59 11.21 18.50
C SER A 168 0.86 11.40 17.17
N ARG A 169 0.19 12.56 17.00
CA ARG A 169 -0.50 12.91 15.73
C ARG A 169 0.44 12.83 14.53
N GLU A 170 1.69 13.23 14.72
CA GLU A 170 2.73 13.22 13.68
C GLU A 170 3.10 11.79 13.27
N GLN A 171 3.30 10.91 14.25
CA GLN A 171 3.60 9.50 14.02
C GLN A 171 2.47 8.79 13.28
N LEU A 172 1.21 9.10 13.62
CA LEU A 172 0.05 8.53 12.94
C LEU A 172 -0.02 8.95 11.45
N ILE A 173 0.29 10.21 11.15
CA ILE A 173 0.34 10.72 9.77
C ILE A 173 1.49 10.03 9.02
N VAL A 174 2.70 9.99 9.58
CA VAL A 174 3.88 9.38 8.94
C VAL A 174 3.63 7.89 8.66
N PHE A 175 3.02 7.16 9.59
CA PHE A 175 2.64 5.76 9.42
C PHE A 175 1.62 5.57 8.31
N THR A 176 0.58 6.41 8.27
CA THR A 176 -0.48 6.32 7.25
C THR A 176 0.04 6.64 5.85
N VAL A 177 0.90 7.67 5.73
CA VAL A 177 1.62 8.00 4.49
C VAL A 177 2.48 6.81 4.08
N PHE A 178 3.29 6.29 4.99
CA PHE A 178 4.19 5.18 4.69
C PHE A 178 3.42 3.96 4.18
N ILE A 179 2.43 3.46 4.91
CA ILE A 179 1.65 2.29 4.49
C ILE A 179 0.91 2.53 3.17
N SER A 180 0.46 3.76 2.92
CA SER A 180 -0.18 4.11 1.66
C SER A 180 0.77 3.93 0.48
N TYR A 181 2.01 4.42 0.56
CA TYR A 181 2.96 4.39 -0.56
C TYR A 181 3.95 3.22 -0.54
N PHE A 182 4.10 2.53 0.59
CA PHE A 182 4.96 1.37 0.74
C PHE A 182 4.55 0.26 -0.24
N ILE A 183 5.49 -0.66 -0.47
CA ILE A 183 5.50 -1.69 -1.52
C ILE A 183 4.09 -2.14 -1.97
N PRO A 184 3.83 -2.22 -3.30
CA PRO A 184 2.57 -2.74 -3.83
C PRO A 184 2.22 -4.10 -3.22
N CYS A 185 0.92 -4.37 -3.00
CA CYS A 185 0.52 -5.64 -2.38
C CYS A 185 0.92 -6.84 -3.24
N VAL A 186 1.11 -7.99 -2.61
CA VAL A 186 1.55 -9.23 -3.29
C VAL A 186 0.73 -9.56 -4.52
N SER A 187 -0.59 -9.31 -4.50
CA SER A 187 -1.46 -9.51 -5.67
C SER A 187 -1.06 -8.63 -6.85
N THR A 188 -0.83 -7.34 -6.62
CA THR A 188 -0.39 -6.41 -7.67
C THR A 188 1.01 -6.78 -8.20
N VAL A 189 1.94 -7.17 -7.33
CA VAL A 189 3.27 -7.63 -7.74
C VAL A 189 3.19 -8.90 -8.58
N ALA A 190 2.36 -9.88 -8.17
CA ALA A 190 2.17 -11.13 -8.90
C ALA A 190 1.60 -10.91 -10.31
N ILE A 191 0.63 -10.00 -10.44
CA ILE A 191 0.04 -9.64 -11.73
C ILE A 191 1.05 -8.87 -12.59
N LEU A 192 1.76 -7.89 -12.02
CA LEU A 192 2.83 -7.14 -12.71
C LEU A 192 3.92 -8.06 -13.25
N TRP A 193 4.36 -9.02 -12.45
CA TRP A 193 5.35 -10.02 -12.85
C TRP A 193 4.83 -10.83 -14.04
N LYS A 194 3.58 -11.31 -13.98
CA LYS A 194 2.99 -12.14 -15.04
C LYS A 194 2.74 -11.37 -16.34
N GLU A 195 2.34 -10.11 -16.27
CA GLU A 195 1.91 -9.32 -17.42
C GLU A 195 3.06 -8.60 -18.16
N ILE A 196 4.05 -8.08 -17.43
CA ILE A 196 5.04 -7.15 -17.98
C ILE A 196 6.48 -7.66 -17.77
N GLY A 197 6.66 -8.58 -16.84
CA GLY A 197 7.91 -9.29 -16.62
C GLY A 197 8.64 -8.88 -15.33
N LYS A 198 9.51 -9.79 -14.87
CA LYS A 198 10.21 -9.70 -13.58
C LYS A 198 10.98 -8.40 -13.35
N ARG A 199 11.64 -7.87 -14.39
CA ARG A 199 12.48 -6.65 -14.26
C ARG A 199 11.64 -5.42 -13.90
N VAL A 200 10.47 -5.26 -14.51
CA VAL A 200 9.59 -4.10 -14.26
C VAL A 200 8.90 -4.24 -12.91
N ALA A 201 8.55 -5.45 -12.49
CA ALA A 201 7.99 -5.70 -11.15
C ALA A 201 8.99 -5.31 -10.05
N PHE A 202 10.26 -5.74 -10.14
CA PHE A 202 11.29 -5.35 -9.19
C PHE A 202 11.59 -3.84 -9.22
N LEU A 203 11.64 -3.23 -10.41
CA LEU A 203 11.79 -1.78 -10.55
C LEU A 203 10.63 -1.03 -9.88
N SER A 204 9.40 -1.50 -10.05
CA SER A 204 8.21 -0.94 -9.42
C SER A 204 8.29 -1.02 -7.90
N MET A 205 8.68 -2.18 -7.34
CA MET A 205 8.85 -2.34 -5.90
C MET A 205 9.92 -1.38 -5.37
N GLY A 206 11.08 -1.30 -6.03
CA GLY A 206 12.15 -0.37 -5.65
C GLY A 206 11.71 1.08 -5.68
N LEU A 207 11.01 1.49 -6.75
CA LEU A 207 10.50 2.85 -6.90
C LEU A 207 9.47 3.21 -5.82
N ASN A 208 8.48 2.34 -5.57
CA ASN A 208 7.47 2.58 -4.53
C ASN A 208 8.12 2.67 -3.15
N THR A 209 9.07 1.78 -2.83
CA THR A 209 9.76 1.79 -1.53
C THR A 209 10.59 3.06 -1.37
N GLY A 210 11.35 3.45 -2.40
CA GLY A 210 12.17 4.67 -2.37
C GLY A 210 11.31 5.91 -2.22
N VAL A 211 10.22 6.01 -2.98
CA VAL A 211 9.27 7.11 -2.90
C VAL A 211 8.59 7.16 -1.53
N ALA A 212 8.16 6.02 -0.98
CA ALA A 212 7.58 5.96 0.35
C ALA A 212 8.54 6.46 1.43
N ILE A 213 9.81 6.03 1.38
CA ILE A 213 10.84 6.47 2.35
C ILE A 213 11.08 7.98 2.24
N VAL A 214 11.24 8.51 1.02
CA VAL A 214 11.50 9.94 0.79
C VAL A 214 10.32 10.78 1.27
N ILE A 215 9.09 10.42 0.93
CA ILE A 215 7.90 11.16 1.35
C ILE A 215 7.73 11.09 2.87
N SER A 216 7.87 9.91 3.48
CA SER A 216 7.72 9.77 4.93
C SER A 216 8.77 10.58 5.69
N LEU A 217 10.01 10.65 5.18
CA LEU A 217 11.05 11.52 5.74
C LEU A 217 10.73 13.01 5.56
N LEU A 218 10.25 13.41 4.38
CA LEU A 218 9.84 14.80 4.13
C LEU A 218 8.69 15.22 5.03
N VAL A 219 7.66 14.38 5.17
CA VAL A 219 6.51 14.64 6.04
C VAL A 219 6.95 14.76 7.50
N ARG A 220 7.86 13.88 7.96
CA ARG A 220 8.45 13.97 9.29
C ARG A 220 9.21 15.29 9.50
N LEU A 221 9.98 15.72 8.50
CA LEU A 221 10.79 16.94 8.58
C LEU A 221 9.91 18.20 8.58
N ILE A 222 8.80 18.18 7.83
CA ILE A 222 7.81 19.26 7.81
C ILE A 222 7.05 19.35 9.14
N LEU A 223 6.72 18.21 9.76
CA LEU A 223 5.97 18.16 11.02
C LEU A 223 6.85 18.41 12.26
N ALA A 224 8.17 18.28 12.14
CA ALA A 224 9.13 18.55 13.22
C ALA A 224 9.55 20.04 13.31
N ILE A 225 9.10 20.87 12.36
CA ILE A 225 9.28 22.34 12.33
C ILE A 225 8.06 23.00 12.97
#